data_AF-A0A838BC38-F1
#
_entry.id   AF-A0A838BC38-F1
#
_cell.length_a   1.000
_cell.length_b   1.000
_cell.length_c   1.000
_cell.angle_alpha   90.00
_cell.angle_beta   90.00
_cell.angle_gamma   90.00
#
_symmetry.space_group_name_H-M   'P 1'
#
loop_
_entity.id
_entity.type
_entity.pdbx_description
1 polymer ?
#
loop_
_entity_poly.entity_id
_entity_poly.type
_entity_poly.pdbx_seq_one_letter_code
_entity_poly.pdbx_strand_id
1 'polypeptide(L)'
;MAHSHSRLKRLASDRASERRRLAVARARLACKALSDMGVTVRVIGSLATGRFGPDSDIDFLVEHCPRHLKYAIEGLVEDCLGGLPFDVVYLDEVPAHRLERLTREAVDAGHLR
;
A
#
# COMPACT_ATOMS: atom_id res chain seq x y z
N MET A 1 -39.48 -12.74 -2.36
CA MET A 1 -38.51 -12.34 -1.31
C MET A 1 -37.02 -12.57 -1.70
N ALA A 2 -36.66 -12.73 -2.99
CA ALA A 2 -35.27 -13.05 -3.41
C ALA A 2 -34.42 -11.85 -3.92
N HIS A 3 -34.98 -10.65 -4.05
CA HIS A 3 -34.28 -9.51 -4.68
C HIS A 3 -33.37 -8.69 -3.76
N SER A 4 -33.54 -8.76 -2.42
CA SER A 4 -32.83 -7.87 -1.48
C SER A 4 -31.35 -8.24 -1.27
N HIS A 5 -31.03 -9.54 -1.25
CA HIS A 5 -29.65 -10.04 -1.08
C HIS A 5 -28.73 -9.74 -2.27
N SER A 6 -29.28 -9.67 -3.48
CA SER A 6 -28.53 -9.38 -4.71
C SER A 6 -28.05 -7.92 -4.80
N ARG A 7 -28.78 -6.98 -4.21
CA ARG A 7 -28.46 -5.54 -4.25
C ARG A 7 -27.40 -5.17 -3.23
N LEU A 8 -27.50 -5.72 -2.00
CA LEU A 8 -26.52 -5.50 -0.94
C LEU A 8 -25.14 -6.05 -1.31
N LYS A 9 -25.08 -7.25 -1.92
CA LYS A 9 -23.81 -7.83 -2.41
C LYS A 9 -23.16 -6.96 -3.50
N ARG A 10 -23.95 -6.39 -4.42
CA ARG A 10 -23.44 -5.48 -5.44
C ARG A 10 -22.87 -4.20 -4.85
N LEU A 11 -23.60 -3.53 -3.95
CA LEU A 11 -23.11 -2.31 -3.30
C LEU A 11 -21.83 -2.54 -2.50
N ALA A 12 -21.71 -3.68 -1.82
CA ALA A 12 -20.48 -4.06 -1.11
C ALA A 12 -19.31 -4.28 -2.07
N SER A 13 -19.54 -4.96 -3.19
CA SER A 13 -18.53 -5.19 -4.24
C SER A 13 -18.08 -3.88 -4.90
N ASP A 14 -19.01 -2.97 -5.17
CA ASP A 14 -18.72 -1.67 -5.78
C ASP A 14 -17.88 -0.81 -4.83
N ARG A 15 -18.24 -0.77 -3.54
CA ARG A 15 -17.47 -0.08 -2.51
C ARG A 15 -16.07 -0.66 -2.33
N ALA A 16 -15.94 -1.99 -2.32
CA ALA A 16 -14.64 -2.64 -2.23
C ALA A 16 -13.74 -2.30 -3.43
N SER A 17 -14.33 -2.29 -4.64
CA SER A 17 -13.63 -1.91 -5.87
C SER A 17 -13.18 -0.45 -5.83
N GLU A 18 -14.03 0.45 -5.36
CA GLU A 18 -13.71 1.87 -5.24
C GLU A 18 -12.64 2.14 -4.18
N ARG A 19 -12.74 1.50 -3.02
CA ARG A 19 -11.70 1.57 -1.96
C ARG A 19 -10.35 1.11 -2.49
N ARG A 20 -10.31 0.00 -3.22
CA ARG A 20 -9.08 -0.52 -3.83
C ARG A 20 -8.50 0.45 -4.86
N ARG A 21 -9.32 1.03 -5.75
CA ARG A 21 -8.87 2.04 -6.72
C ARG A 21 -8.26 3.26 -6.03
N LEU A 22 -8.92 3.75 -4.98
CA LEU A 22 -8.41 4.85 -4.19
C LEU A 22 -7.07 4.49 -3.54
N ALA A 23 -6.97 3.30 -2.92
CA ALA A 23 -5.73 2.82 -2.30
C ALA A 23 -4.58 2.73 -3.31
N VAL A 24 -4.81 2.21 -4.52
CA VAL A 24 -3.80 2.16 -5.59
C VAL A 24 -3.36 3.57 -6.01
N ALA A 25 -4.30 4.49 -6.23
CA ALA A 25 -3.97 5.86 -6.62
C ALA A 25 -3.13 6.56 -5.55
N ARG A 26 -3.49 6.37 -4.27
CA ARG A 26 -2.82 6.96 -3.11
C ARG A 26 -1.44 6.35 -2.87
N ALA A 27 -1.31 5.03 -2.97
CA ALA A 27 -0.02 4.34 -2.89
C ALA A 27 0.94 4.80 -4.00
N ARG A 28 0.44 4.96 -5.24
CA ARG A 28 1.23 5.53 -6.35
C ARG A 28 1.70 6.95 -6.08
N LEU A 29 0.83 7.80 -5.54
CA LEU A 29 1.18 9.16 -5.15
C LEU A 29 2.29 9.16 -4.10
N ALA A 30 2.15 8.37 -3.04
CA ALA A 30 3.13 8.26 -1.97
C ALA A 30 4.48 7.73 -2.47
N CYS A 31 4.48 6.64 -3.25
CA CYS A 31 5.71 6.10 -3.83
C CYS A 31 6.40 7.12 -4.74
N LYS A 32 5.65 7.85 -5.57
CA LYS A 32 6.24 8.89 -6.42
C LYS A 32 6.89 9.99 -5.57
N ALA A 33 6.19 10.51 -4.57
CA ALA A 33 6.69 11.58 -3.70
C ALA A 33 7.98 11.14 -2.96
N LEU A 34 8.02 9.90 -2.47
CA LEU A 34 9.19 9.31 -1.84
C LEU A 34 10.35 9.14 -2.83
N SER A 35 10.07 8.65 -4.05
CA SER A 35 11.09 8.54 -5.11
C SER A 35 11.68 9.88 -5.51
N ASP A 36 10.87 10.95 -5.57
CA ASP A 36 11.35 12.31 -5.85
C ASP A 36 12.32 12.82 -4.76
N MET A 37 12.28 12.24 -3.56
CA MET A 37 13.19 12.52 -2.44
C MET A 37 14.40 11.57 -2.37
N GLY A 38 14.56 10.67 -3.36
CA GLY A 38 15.65 9.69 -3.40
C GLY A 38 15.43 8.46 -2.52
N VAL A 39 14.18 8.18 -2.12
CA VAL A 39 13.81 6.96 -1.37
C VAL A 39 13.39 5.87 -2.36
N THR A 40 13.99 4.69 -2.25
CA THR A 40 13.53 3.49 -2.97
C THR A 40 12.46 2.81 -2.13
N VAL A 41 11.24 2.77 -2.66
CA VAL A 41 10.07 2.21 -1.97
C VAL A 41 9.25 1.34 -2.92
N ARG A 42 8.80 0.19 -2.44
CA ARG A 42 7.86 -0.70 -3.11
C ARG A 42 6.63 -0.95 -2.24
N VAL A 43 5.57 -1.47 -2.83
CA VAL A 43 4.34 -1.83 -2.13
C VAL A 43 4.34 -3.34 -1.89
N ILE A 44 4.01 -3.78 -0.67
CA ILE A 44 3.92 -5.19 -0.30
C ILE A 44 2.47 -5.55 0.10
N GLY A 45 2.29 -6.76 0.60
CA GLY A 45 1.07 -7.14 1.30
C GLY A 45 -0.17 -7.27 0.40
N SER A 46 -1.32 -6.95 0.98
CA SER A 46 -2.63 -7.24 0.37
C SER A 46 -2.87 -6.43 -0.92
N LEU A 47 -2.38 -5.20 -0.98
CA LEU A 47 -2.48 -4.34 -2.16
C LEU A 47 -1.63 -4.86 -3.32
N ALA A 48 -0.37 -5.23 -3.04
CA ALA A 48 0.54 -5.79 -4.04
C ALA A 48 0.04 -7.13 -4.61
N THR A 49 -0.55 -7.99 -3.76
CA THR A 49 -1.00 -9.33 -4.13
C THR A 49 -2.41 -9.40 -4.69
N GLY A 50 -3.10 -8.25 -4.82
CA GLY A 50 -4.47 -8.18 -5.30
C GLY A 50 -5.52 -8.72 -4.33
N ARG A 51 -5.17 -8.92 -3.07
CA ARG A 51 -6.05 -9.41 -1.99
C ARG A 51 -6.56 -8.29 -1.07
N PHE A 52 -6.44 -7.03 -1.49
CA PHE A 52 -6.86 -5.86 -0.74
C PHE A 52 -8.38 -5.86 -0.47
N GLY A 53 -8.74 -5.77 0.81
CA GLY A 53 -10.10 -5.85 1.31
C GLY A 53 -10.57 -4.59 2.08
N PRO A 54 -11.77 -4.64 2.66
CA PRO A 54 -12.35 -3.51 3.40
C PRO A 54 -11.49 -3.05 4.58
N ASP A 55 -10.90 -3.99 5.30
CA ASP A 55 -10.10 -3.74 6.51
C ASP A 55 -8.59 -3.73 6.24
N SER A 56 -8.20 -3.80 4.97
CA SER A 56 -6.79 -3.76 4.57
C SER A 56 -6.19 -2.36 4.72
N ASP A 57 -4.96 -2.35 5.17
CA ASP A 57 -3.96 -1.29 5.16
C ASP A 57 -3.09 -1.35 3.90
N ILE A 58 -2.32 -0.27 3.69
CA ILE A 58 -1.35 -0.16 2.60
C ILE A 58 0.05 -0.34 3.20
N ASP A 59 0.70 -1.44 2.83
CA ASP A 59 2.05 -1.75 3.29
C ASP A 59 3.12 -1.22 2.32
N PHE A 60 4.07 -0.45 2.83
CA PHE A 60 5.24 0.01 2.08
C PHE A 60 6.52 -0.68 2.56
N LEU A 61 7.38 -1.05 1.62
CA LEU A 61 8.74 -1.53 1.88
C LEU A 61 9.74 -0.48 1.43
N VAL A 62 10.42 0.16 2.38
CA VAL A 62 11.52 1.10 2.13
C VAL A 62 12.82 0.30 2.04
N GLU A 63 13.40 0.26 0.84
CA GLU A 63 14.63 -0.51 0.57
C GLU A 63 15.88 0.34 0.74
N HIS A 64 15.74 1.63 0.46
CA HIS A 64 16.80 2.60 0.62
C HIS A 64 16.20 3.94 1.01
N CYS A 65 16.74 4.57 2.05
CA CYS A 65 16.45 5.97 2.34
C CYS A 65 17.71 6.71 2.79
N PRO A 66 17.87 7.98 2.41
CA PRO A 66 18.84 8.87 3.04
C PRO A 66 18.55 9.00 4.55
N ARG A 67 19.58 8.85 5.40
CA ARG A 67 19.42 8.85 6.87
C ARG A 67 18.65 10.05 7.43
N HIS A 68 18.83 11.22 6.83
CA HIS A 68 18.18 12.46 7.27
C HIS A 68 16.67 12.50 6.96
N LEU A 69 16.17 11.60 6.10
CA LEU A 69 14.77 11.54 5.70
C LEU A 69 13.95 10.50 6.47
N LYS A 70 14.57 9.65 7.30
CA LYS A 70 13.86 8.56 8.00
C LYS A 70 12.63 9.05 8.77
N TYR A 71 12.73 10.20 9.43
CA TYR A 71 11.61 10.80 10.18
C TYR A 71 10.56 11.51 9.31
N ALA A 72 10.87 11.81 8.05
CA ALA A 72 9.95 12.51 7.14
C ALA A 72 9.10 11.55 6.30
N ILE A 73 9.51 10.28 6.17
CA ILE A 73 8.86 9.29 5.31
C ILE A 73 7.41 9.05 5.76
N GLU A 74 7.18 8.77 7.04
CA GLU A 74 5.85 8.42 7.55
C GLU A 74 4.87 9.59 7.41
N GLY A 75 5.29 10.82 7.73
CA GLY A 75 4.45 12.01 7.57
C GLY A 75 4.08 12.28 6.11
N LEU A 76 5.03 12.12 5.19
CA LEU A 76 4.74 12.26 3.76
C LEU A 76 3.76 11.19 3.26
N VAL A 77 3.92 9.95 3.72
CA VAL A 77 3.01 8.86 3.39
C VAL A 77 1.61 9.17 3.93
N GLU A 78 1.50 9.59 5.19
CA GLU A 78 0.24 9.96 5.82
C GLU A 78 -0.50 11.05 5.03
N ASP A 79 0.21 12.13 4.66
CA ASP A 79 -0.32 13.23 3.85
C ASP A 79 -0.81 12.74 2.48
N CYS A 80 -0.03 11.86 1.83
CA CYS A 80 -0.40 11.30 0.52
C CYS A 80 -1.64 10.41 0.62
N LEU A 81 -1.77 9.64 1.70
CA LEU A 81 -2.82 8.65 1.86
C LEU A 81 -4.16 9.24 2.31
N GLY A 82 -4.16 10.40 2.96
CA GLY A 82 -5.39 11.11 3.32
C GLY A 82 -6.28 10.31 4.27
N GLY A 83 -5.66 9.66 5.26
CA GLY A 83 -6.35 8.89 6.30
C GLY A 83 -6.62 7.41 5.99
N LEU A 84 -6.09 6.87 4.89
CA LEU A 84 -6.03 5.42 4.71
C LEU A 84 -4.99 4.81 5.66
N PRO A 85 -5.31 3.69 6.35
CA PRO A 85 -4.36 3.03 7.23
C PRO A 85 -3.17 2.49 6.42
N PHE A 86 -1.99 2.54 7.01
CA PHE A 86 -0.75 2.13 6.36
C PHE A 86 0.30 1.68 7.37
N ASP A 87 1.22 0.86 6.87
CA ASP A 87 2.43 0.45 7.58
C ASP A 87 3.65 0.76 6.70
N VAL A 88 4.72 1.24 7.34
CA VAL A 88 6.03 1.44 6.70
C VAL A 88 7.01 0.45 7.30
N VAL A 89 7.56 -0.41 6.44
CA VAL A 89 8.57 -1.40 6.82
C VAL A 89 9.90 -1.01 6.19
N TYR A 90 10.94 -0.89 7.00
CA TYR A 90 12.30 -0.64 6.53
C TYR A 90 13.01 -1.97 6.31
N LEU A 91 13.58 -2.18 5.11
CA LEU A 91 14.20 -3.44 4.73
C LEU A 91 15.36 -3.85 5.66
N ASP A 92 16.09 -2.86 6.20
CA ASP A 92 17.19 -3.07 7.16
C ASP A 92 16.72 -3.51 8.56
N GLU A 93 15.42 -3.37 8.85
CA GLU A 93 14.78 -3.82 10.09
C GLU A 93 14.08 -5.18 9.93
N VAL A 94 13.99 -5.71 8.70
CA VAL A 94 13.34 -7.00 8.42
C VAL A 94 14.25 -8.16 8.81
N PRO A 95 13.78 -9.11 9.65
CA PRO A 95 14.55 -10.31 9.95
C PRO A 95 14.86 -11.13 8.67
N ALA A 96 16.09 -11.65 8.57
CA ALA A 96 16.58 -12.34 7.37
C ALA A 96 15.64 -13.44 6.83
N HIS A 97 14.99 -14.20 7.72
CA HIS A 97 14.06 -15.28 7.34
C HIS A 97 12.75 -14.78 6.69
N ARG A 98 12.41 -13.49 6.80
CA ARG A 98 11.25 -12.87 6.13
C ARG A 98 11.63 -12.11 4.87
N LEU A 99 12.92 -11.80 4.69
CA LEU A 99 13.42 -10.89 3.68
C LEU A 99 13.13 -11.39 2.25
N GLU A 100 13.38 -12.67 1.99
CA GLU A 100 13.14 -13.27 0.67
C GLU A 100 11.66 -13.20 0.28
N ARG A 101 10.76 -13.54 1.22
CA ARG A 101 9.32 -13.50 0.98
C ARG A 101 8.84 -12.08 0.72
N LEU A 102 9.23 -11.12 1.56
CA LEU A 102 8.84 -9.71 1.42
C LEU A 102 9.31 -9.13 0.08
N THR A 103 10.58 -9.35 -0.26
CA THR A 103 11.21 -8.80 -1.46
C THR A 103 10.58 -9.36 -2.74
N ARG A 104 10.16 -10.63 -2.72
CA ARG A 104 9.46 -11.30 -3.84
C ARG A 104 8.04 -10.79 -4.04
N GLU A 105 7.35 -10.47 -2.95
CA GLU A 105 5.97 -9.96 -2.99
C GLU A 105 5.90 -8.45 -3.17
N ALA A 106 7.04 -7.75 -3.06
CA ALA A 106 7.14 -6.32 -3.27
C ALA A 106 7.01 -5.96 -4.76
N VAL A 107 6.13 -5.00 -5.03
CA VAL A 107 5.75 -4.57 -6.37
C VAL A 107 5.96 -3.07 -6.49
N ASP A 108 6.51 -2.62 -7.61
CA ASP A 108 6.57 -1.20 -7.95
C ASP A 108 5.16 -0.63 -8.07
N ALA A 109 4.94 0.58 -7.54
CA ALA A 109 3.59 1.16 -7.52
C ALA A 109 2.97 1.32 -8.92
N GLY A 110 3.79 1.48 -9.96
CA GLY A 110 3.35 1.51 -11.36
C GLY A 110 2.72 0.19 -11.85
N HIS A 111 3.04 -0.94 -11.21
CA HIS A 111 2.52 -2.27 -11.54
C HIS A 111 1.30 -2.68 -10.70
N LEU A 112 0.88 -1.86 -9.74
CA LEU A 112 -0.38 -2.09 -9.02
C LEU A 112 -1.55 -2.12 -10.01
N ARG A 113 -2.40 -3.13 -9.90
CA ARG A 113 -3.62 -3.28 -10.70
C ARG A 113 -4.82 -2.79 -9.93
#